data_AF-V6LCG9-F1
#
_entry.id   AF-V6LCG9-F1
#
_cell.length_a   1.000
_cell.length_b   1.000
_cell.length_c   1.000
_cell.angle_alpha   90.00
_cell.angle_beta   90.00
_cell.angle_gamma   90.00
#
_symmetry.space_group_name_H-M   'P 1'
#
loop_
_entity.id
_entity.type
_entity.pdbx_description
1 polymer ?
#
loop_
_entity_poly.entity_id
_entity_poly.type
_entity_poly.pdbx_seq_one_letter_code
_entity_poly.pdbx_strand_id
1 'polypeptide(L)'
;MSCQIENCQTCEDLNVCTQCQVEYLLMDNKCQDCSEGYRFSQGHLCVKIEKADQLIGILSAGVIAVIIIIAGIIISFRLIQKKKADKERQPLVDAEQQNELI
;
A
#
# COMPACT_ATOMS: atom_id res chain seq x y z
N MET A 1 -15.50 -40.54 -29.94
CA MET A 1 -16.75 -40.13 -29.27
C MET A 1 -16.63 -38.63 -29.01
N SER A 2 -17.59 -37.83 -29.43
CA SER A 2 -17.57 -36.39 -29.17
C SER A 2 -18.32 -36.11 -27.88
N CYS A 3 -17.62 -35.58 -26.88
CA CYS A 3 -18.22 -35.04 -25.66
C CYS A 3 -19.40 -34.12 -25.99
N GLN A 4 -20.56 -34.33 -25.36
CA GLN A 4 -21.68 -33.38 -25.45
C GLN A 4 -21.59 -32.29 -24.37
N ILE A 5 -20.56 -32.31 -23.53
CA ILE A 5 -20.39 -31.41 -22.40
C ILE A 5 -19.51 -30.24 -22.82
N GLU A 6 -20.05 -29.03 -22.73
CA GLU A 6 -19.32 -27.80 -23.06
C GLU A 6 -18.25 -27.49 -22.02
N ASN A 7 -17.17 -26.88 -22.49
CA ASN A 7 -15.98 -26.58 -21.70
C ASN A 7 -15.38 -27.82 -21.01
N CYS A 8 -15.82 -29.00 -21.43
CA CYS A 8 -15.28 -30.27 -21.02
C CYS A 8 -14.10 -30.60 -21.90
N GLN A 9 -13.00 -30.84 -21.24
CA GLN A 9 -11.77 -31.28 -21.86
C GLN A 9 -11.76 -32.81 -22.04
N THR A 10 -12.29 -33.55 -21.06
CA THR A 10 -12.30 -35.02 -21.08
C THR A 10 -13.62 -35.56 -20.60
N CYS A 11 -14.26 -36.43 -21.39
CA CYS A 11 -15.42 -37.19 -20.95
C CYS A 11 -15.13 -38.67 -20.86
N GLU A 12 -15.68 -39.29 -19.83
CA GLU A 12 -15.79 -40.73 -19.68
C GLU A 12 -16.95 -41.28 -20.53
N ASP A 13 -18.05 -40.53 -20.57
CA ASP A 13 -19.24 -40.82 -21.37
C ASP A 13 -19.77 -39.55 -22.04
N LEU A 14 -20.72 -39.69 -22.96
CA LEU A 14 -21.43 -38.55 -23.58
C LEU A 14 -21.89 -37.50 -22.55
N ASN A 15 -22.27 -37.93 -21.34
CA ASN A 15 -22.85 -37.12 -20.28
C ASN A 15 -22.01 -37.07 -18.98
N VAL A 16 -20.79 -37.61 -18.98
CA VAL A 16 -19.90 -37.59 -17.81
C VAL A 16 -18.58 -36.95 -18.19
N CYS A 17 -18.39 -35.72 -17.77
CA CYS A 17 -17.13 -35.01 -17.89
C CYS A 17 -16.28 -35.33 -16.68
N THR A 18 -15.04 -35.70 -16.90
CA THR A 18 -14.08 -35.95 -15.83
C THR A 18 -13.04 -34.84 -15.76
N GLN A 19 -13.04 -33.91 -16.72
CA GLN A 19 -12.13 -32.78 -16.70
C GLN A 19 -12.60 -31.58 -17.51
N CYS A 20 -12.35 -30.40 -16.98
CA CYS A 20 -12.81 -29.12 -17.49
C CYS A 20 -11.69 -28.27 -18.01
N GLN A 21 -11.99 -27.42 -18.98
CA GLN A 21 -11.09 -26.36 -19.43
C GLN A 21 -10.54 -25.63 -18.20
N VAL A 22 -9.30 -25.15 -18.17
CA VAL A 22 -8.69 -24.51 -16.98
C VAL A 22 -9.46 -23.30 -16.45
N GLU A 23 -10.23 -22.77 -17.36
CA GLU A 23 -11.20 -21.72 -17.25
C GLU A 23 -12.54 -22.18 -16.69
N TYR A 24 -12.63 -23.48 -16.41
CA TYR A 24 -13.77 -24.27 -16.00
C TYR A 24 -13.43 -25.46 -15.00
N LEU A 25 -14.39 -26.00 -14.24
CA LEU A 25 -14.31 -26.68 -12.92
C LEU A 25 -15.02 -27.96 -13.05
N LEU A 26 -14.42 -28.98 -12.50
CA LEU A 26 -15.14 -30.20 -12.38
C LEU A 26 -16.12 -30.20 -11.20
N MET A 27 -17.41 -30.05 -11.52
CA MET A 27 -18.51 -30.24 -10.58
C MET A 27 -19.53 -31.19 -11.19
N ASP A 28 -19.86 -32.25 -10.44
CA ASP A 28 -20.87 -33.26 -10.81
C ASP A 28 -20.70 -33.79 -12.24
N ASN A 29 -19.44 -34.07 -12.57
CA ASN A 29 -19.02 -34.55 -13.87
C ASN A 29 -19.35 -33.59 -15.04
N LYS A 30 -19.23 -32.28 -14.83
CA LYS A 30 -19.40 -31.21 -15.84
C LYS A 30 -18.49 -30.02 -15.53
N CYS A 31 -18.38 -29.06 -16.46
CA CYS A 31 -17.32 -28.05 -16.47
C CYS A 31 -17.64 -26.59 -16.19
N GLN A 32 -17.07 -26.05 -15.09
CA GLN A 32 -17.55 -24.92 -14.25
C GLN A 32 -16.56 -24.08 -13.28
N ASP A 33 -15.27 -23.73 -13.53
CA ASP A 33 -14.04 -23.27 -12.71
C ASP A 33 -13.24 -22.30 -13.58
N CYS A 34 -13.87 -21.20 -13.82
CA CYS A 34 -13.41 -19.89 -14.20
C CYS A 34 -12.08 -19.57 -14.94
N SER A 35 -12.36 -18.71 -15.93
CA SER A 35 -11.71 -18.36 -17.18
C SER A 35 -10.52 -17.41 -17.12
N GLU A 36 -10.15 -16.77 -18.23
CA GLU A 36 -9.02 -15.87 -18.27
C GLU A 36 -9.21 -14.75 -17.26
N GLY A 37 -8.15 -14.60 -16.48
CA GLY A 37 -8.12 -13.71 -15.38
C GLY A 37 -8.93 -14.24 -14.24
N TYR A 38 -9.08 -15.54 -13.97
CA TYR A 38 -9.67 -16.12 -12.76
C TYR A 38 -8.67 -17.03 -11.98
N ARG A 39 -8.89 -17.27 -10.67
CA ARG A 39 -8.02 -17.91 -9.65
C ARG A 39 -8.79 -18.82 -8.70
N PHE A 40 -8.34 -20.05 -8.50
CA PHE A 40 -9.02 -21.00 -7.63
C PHE A 40 -9.27 -20.50 -6.18
N SER A 41 -10.43 -20.78 -5.58
CA SER A 41 -10.84 -20.47 -4.21
C SER A 41 -11.17 -21.77 -3.49
N GLN A 42 -10.77 -21.90 -2.21
CA GLN A 42 -10.74 -23.16 -1.46
C GLN A 42 -12.08 -23.91 -1.44
N GLY A 43 -12.30 -24.78 -2.44
CA GLY A 43 -13.49 -25.61 -2.52
C GLY A 43 -14.02 -25.86 -3.92
N HIS A 44 -13.15 -25.90 -4.95
CA HIS A 44 -13.55 -26.14 -6.35
C HIS A 44 -14.17 -24.88 -6.97
N LEU A 45 -13.45 -23.76 -7.19
CA LEU A 45 -13.97 -22.57 -7.94
C LEU A 45 -12.82 -21.69 -8.45
N CYS A 46 -12.73 -21.27 -9.71
CA CYS A 46 -11.83 -20.17 -10.12
C CYS A 46 -12.45 -18.76 -9.91
N VAL A 47 -11.69 -17.68 -9.67
CA VAL A 47 -12.20 -16.32 -9.32
C VAL A 47 -11.39 -15.19 -9.93
N LYS A 48 -12.02 -14.18 -10.53
CA LYS A 48 -11.30 -13.21 -11.37
C LYS A 48 -10.08 -12.54 -10.64
N ILE A 49 -8.87 -12.66 -11.17
CA ILE A 49 -7.66 -11.92 -10.82
C ILE A 49 -7.87 -10.45 -11.20
N GLU A 50 -8.42 -9.67 -10.28
CA GLU A 50 -8.24 -8.22 -10.34
C GLU A 50 -6.75 -7.95 -10.14
N LYS A 51 -6.11 -7.42 -11.18
CA LYS A 51 -4.84 -6.71 -11.01
C LYS A 51 -5.16 -5.55 -10.07
N ALA A 52 -4.94 -5.76 -8.77
CA ALA A 52 -4.77 -4.64 -7.87
C ALA A 52 -3.54 -3.90 -8.38
N ASP A 53 -3.76 -2.88 -9.19
CA ASP A 53 -2.76 -1.86 -9.46
C ASP A 53 -2.33 -1.39 -8.07
N GLN A 54 -1.13 -1.82 -7.67
CA GLN A 54 -0.57 -1.53 -6.36
C GLN A 54 -0.13 -0.06 -6.36
N LEU A 55 -1.10 0.85 -6.49
CA LEU A 55 -0.93 2.27 -6.22
C LEU A 55 -0.95 2.50 -4.70
N ILE A 56 -0.20 1.68 -3.96
CA ILE A 56 0.01 1.85 -2.52
C ILE A 56 1.29 2.68 -2.36
N GLY A 57 1.10 3.99 -2.26
CA GLY A 57 1.89 4.87 -1.40
C GLY A 57 3.33 5.16 -1.85
N ILE A 58 3.57 6.40 -2.28
CA ILE A 58 4.90 6.99 -2.39
C ILE A 58 5.52 7.10 -1.00
N LEU A 59 6.14 6.02 -0.52
CA LEU A 59 7.12 6.05 0.57
C LEU A 59 8.51 5.79 -0.04
N SER A 60 8.88 6.58 -1.05
CA SER A 60 10.28 6.63 -1.44
C SER A 60 11.07 7.31 -0.31
N ALA A 61 12.30 6.84 -0.06
CA ALA A 61 13.21 7.43 0.93
C ALA A 61 13.35 8.96 0.77
N GLY A 62 13.13 9.49 -0.44
CA GLY A 62 13.12 10.91 -0.73
C GLY A 62 12.06 11.71 0.05
N VAL A 63 10.85 11.20 0.22
CA VAL A 63 9.78 11.97 0.91
C VAL A 63 10.09 12.11 2.41
N ILE A 64 10.53 11.02 3.04
CA ILE A 64 10.92 11.03 4.46
C ILE A 64 12.12 11.97 4.66
N ALA A 65 13.10 11.95 3.76
CA ALA A 65 14.24 12.87 3.81
C ALA A 65 13.80 14.34 3.70
N VAL A 66 12.87 14.67 2.79
CA VAL A 66 12.33 16.02 2.63
C VAL A 66 11.59 16.50 3.89
N ILE A 67 10.77 15.63 4.51
CA ILE A 67 10.06 15.97 5.74
C ILE A 67 11.05 16.26 6.89
N ILE A 68 12.10 15.45 7.03
CA ILE A 68 13.15 15.66 8.05
C ILE A 68 13.89 16.98 7.81
N ILE A 69 14.22 17.30 6.55
CA ILE A 69 14.89 18.56 6.19
C ILE A 69 14.00 19.76 6.55
N ILE A 70 12.70 19.73 6.20
CA ILE A 70 11.77 20.81 6.50
C ILE A 70 11.61 21.00 8.02
N ALA A 71 11.44 19.91 8.77
CA ALA A 71 11.36 19.96 10.23
C ALA A 71 12.63 20.55 10.86
N GLY A 72 13.81 20.17 10.36
CA GLY A 72 15.10 20.70 10.82
C GLY A 72 15.25 22.21 10.58
N ILE A 73 14.81 22.72 9.43
CA ILE A 73 14.82 24.15 9.12
C ILE A 73 13.92 24.93 10.09
N ILE A 74 12.70 24.43 10.35
CA ILE A 74 11.75 25.07 11.26
C ILE A 74 12.34 25.16 12.68
N ILE A 75 12.92 24.08 13.20
CA ILE A 75 13.53 24.04 14.54
C ILE A 75 14.71 25.02 14.61
N SER A 76 15.59 25.00 13.61
CA SER A 76 16.76 25.89 13.56
C SER A 76 16.35 27.36 13.57
N PHE A 77 15.33 27.73 12.80
CA PHE A 77 14.80 29.09 12.75
C PHE A 77 14.24 29.54 14.12
N ARG A 78 13.50 28.65 14.81
CA ARG A 78 12.96 28.93 16.16
C ARG A 78 14.07 29.18 17.19
N LEU A 79 15.16 28.42 17.14
CA LEU A 79 16.31 28.60 18.03
C LEU A 79 17.01 29.93 17.79
N ILE A 80 17.14 30.36 16.53
CA ILE A 80 17.74 31.66 16.19
C ILE A 80 16.90 32.81 16.73
N GLN A 81 15.57 32.72 16.58
CA GLN A 81 14.67 33.74 17.12
C GLN A 81 14.77 33.84 18.65
N LYS A 82 14.89 32.69 19.34
CA LYS A 82 15.08 32.68 20.80
C LYS A 82 16.40 33.36 21.20
N LYS A 83 17.52 33.04 20.53
CA LYS A 83 18.82 33.67 20.83
C LYS A 83 18.82 35.19 20.62
N LYS A 84 18.09 35.70 19.62
CA LYS A 84 17.96 37.15 19.42
C LYS A 84 17.21 37.81 20.58
N ALA A 85 16.13 37.20 21.05
CA ALA A 85 15.39 37.69 22.21
C ALA A 85 16.24 37.68 23.49
N ASP A 86 17.06 36.65 23.70
CA ASP A 86 17.95 36.58 24.87
C ASP A 86 19.10 37.61 24.78
N LYS A 87 19.68 37.80 23.58
CA LYS A 87 20.75 38.79 23.36
C LYS A 87 20.26 40.23 23.54
N GLU A 88 19.01 40.52 23.18
CA GLU A 88 18.41 41.85 23.36
C GLU A 88 18.07 42.14 24.84
N ARG A 89 17.80 41.10 25.67
CA ARG A 89 17.60 41.26 27.11
C ARG A 89 18.88 41.48 27.93
N GLN A 90 20.03 40.96 27.48
CA GLN A 90 21.30 41.06 28.21
C GLN A 90 21.68 42.51 28.62
N PRO A 91 21.64 43.53 27.73
CA PRO A 91 22.07 44.89 28.09
C PRO A 91 21.16 45.61 29.09
N LEU A 92 19.91 45.15 29.31
CA LEU A 92 19.01 45.78 30.28
C LEU A 92 19.31 45.33 31.72
N VAL A 93 19.72 44.07 31.90
CA VAL A 93 20.04 43.50 33.23
C VAL A 93 21.34 44.10 33.80
N ASP A 94 22.33 44.32 32.94
CA ASP A 94 23.60 44.92 33.35
C ASP A 94 23.45 46.40 33.78
N ALA A 95 22.51 47.13 33.15
CA ALA A 95 22.21 48.52 33.50
C ALA A 95 21.39 48.64 34.80
N GLU A 96 20.48 47.70 35.06
CA GLU A 96 19.70 47.66 36.31
C GLU A 96 20.60 47.32 37.51
N GLN A 97 21.55 46.38 37.36
CA GLN A 97 22.52 46.05 38.42
C GLN A 97 23.47 47.20 38.80
N GLN A 98 23.87 48.05 37.84
CA GLN A 98 24.71 49.21 38.17
C GLN A 98 23.91 50.31 38.91
N ASN A 99 22.59 50.36 38.74
CA ASN A 99 21.74 51.34 39.40
C ASN A 99 21.34 50.93 40.83
N GLU A 100 21.47 49.66 41.20
CA GLU A 100 21.27 49.18 42.59
C GLU A 100 22.55 49.28 43.46
N LEU A 101 23.69 49.64 42.88
CA LEU A 101 24.99 49.71 43.57
C LEU A 101 25.51 51.13 43.87
N ILE A 102 24.68 52.17 43.67
CA ILE A 102 24.99 53.58 44.00
C ILE A 102 24.09 54.07 45.14
#